data_AF-A0A6P0M9E3-F1
#
_entry.id   AF-A0A6P0M9E3-F1
#
_cell.length_a   1.000
_cell.length_b   1.000
_cell.length_c   1.000
_cell.angle_alpha   90.00
_cell.angle_beta   90.00
_cell.angle_gamma   90.00
#
_symmetry.space_group_name_H-M   'P 1'
#
loop_
_entity.id
_entity.type
_entity.pdbx_description
1 polymer ?
#
loop_
_entity_poly.entity_id
_entity_poly.type
_entity_poly.pdbx_seq_one_letter_code
_entity_poly.pdbx_strand_id
1 'polypeptide(L)'
;MVNQSWGRYCGWLELASCLTLGVFFPFDKHQVLAEVTPDTTLGAESSRVTPDAQVRGGLADLIEGGAERGANLFHSFTKNFGFKAPSF
;
A
#
# COMPACT_ATOMS: atom_id res chain seq x y z
N MET A 1 18.24 43.98 40.91
CA MET A 1 17.03 43.64 40.12
C MET A 1 17.46 42.76 38.95
N VAL A 2 17.30 41.44 39.06
CA VAL A 2 17.65 40.49 38.00
C VAL A 2 16.54 40.50 36.95
N ASN A 3 16.95 40.69 35.69
CA ASN A 3 16.11 40.83 34.52
C ASN A 3 15.31 39.54 34.24
N GLN A 4 14.00 39.57 34.48
CA GLN A 4 13.09 38.45 34.25
C GLN A 4 12.70 38.25 32.77
N SER A 5 13.30 39.01 31.84
CA SER A 5 12.90 39.01 30.43
C SER A 5 13.37 37.77 29.67
N TRP A 6 14.49 37.15 30.05
CA TRP A 6 15.13 36.08 29.26
C TRP A 6 14.37 34.74 29.28
N GLY A 7 13.68 34.41 30.39
CA GLY A 7 12.92 33.16 30.50
C GLY A 7 11.63 33.10 29.68
N ARG A 8 11.08 34.26 29.28
CA ARG A 8 9.87 34.34 28.44
C ARG A 8 10.16 34.13 26.96
N TYR A 9 11.36 34.47 26.49
CA TYR A 9 11.76 34.26 25.10
C TYR A 9 12.06 32.78 24.80
N CYS A 10 12.64 32.02 25.74
CA CYS A 10 12.88 30.58 25.57
C CYS A 10 11.57 29.78 25.40
N GLY A 11 10.50 30.13 26.13
CA GLY A 11 9.20 29.44 26.01
C GLY A 11 8.46 29.71 24.70
N TRP A 12 8.64 30.90 24.11
CA TRP A 12 8.07 31.25 22.80
C TRP A 12 8.85 30.62 21.63
N LEU A 13 10.15 30.40 21.79
CA LEU A 13 11.01 29.72 20.79
C LEU A 13 10.68 28.22 20.64
N GLU A 14 10.37 27.53 21.74
CA GLU A 14 9.98 26.10 21.72
C GLU A 14 8.63 25.87 20.99
N LEU A 15 7.62 26.71 21.26
CA LEU A 15 6.30 26.60 20.62
C LEU A 15 6.36 26.91 19.12
N ALA A 16 7.22 27.85 18.70
CA ALA A 16 7.42 28.19 17.29
C ALA A 16 8.12 27.07 16.50
N SER A 17 9.06 26.35 17.13
CA SER A 17 9.78 25.21 16.54
C SER A 17 8.83 24.04 16.20
N CYS A 18 7.87 23.77 17.07
CA CYS A 18 6.92 22.67 16.86
C CYS A 18 5.95 22.94 15.69
N LEU A 19 5.59 24.22 15.46
CA LEU A 19 4.69 24.64 14.38
C LEU A 19 5.34 24.59 12.99
N THR A 20 6.66 24.77 12.87
CA THR A 20 7.34 24.75 11.57
C THR A 20 7.70 23.35 11.12
N LEU A 21 8.02 22.44 12.06
CA LEU A 21 8.31 21.04 11.74
C LEU A 21 7.04 20.24 11.43
N GLY A 22 5.87 20.63 11.96
CA GLY A 22 4.60 19.92 11.73
C GLY A 22 3.96 20.15 10.36
N VAL A 23 4.33 21.22 9.64
CA VAL A 23 3.70 21.61 8.36
C VAL A 23 4.55 21.22 7.14
N PHE A 24 5.83 20.89 7.33
CA PHE A 24 6.77 20.62 6.24
C PHE A 24 6.93 19.13 5.86
N PHE A 25 6.29 18.20 6.57
CA PHE A 25 6.22 16.81 6.10
C PHE A 25 4.94 16.64 5.28
N PRO A 26 4.98 16.74 3.93
CA PRO A 26 3.91 16.19 3.13
C PRO A 26 3.82 14.71 3.48
N PHE A 27 2.71 14.32 4.12
CA PHE A 27 2.41 12.92 4.37
C PHE A 27 1.94 12.35 3.02
N ASP A 28 2.90 12.05 2.15
CA ASP A 28 2.64 11.43 0.85
C ASP A 28 1.96 10.08 1.10
N LYS A 29 0.64 10.06 0.90
CA LYS A 29 -0.15 8.83 0.95
C LYS A 29 0.14 8.04 -0.31
N HIS A 30 1.22 7.27 -0.31
CA HIS A 30 1.49 6.31 -1.37
C HIS A 30 0.46 5.19 -1.32
N GLN A 31 -0.53 5.24 -2.21
CA GLN A 31 -1.43 4.12 -2.44
C GLN A 31 -0.71 3.10 -3.31
N VAL A 32 -0.35 1.97 -2.71
CA VAL A 32 0.20 0.83 -3.43
C VAL A 32 -0.96 -0.05 -3.84
N LEU A 33 -1.13 -0.24 -5.15
CA LEU A 33 -2.03 -1.28 -5.66
C LEU A 33 -1.24 -2.58 -5.72
N ALA A 34 -1.82 -3.60 -5.11
CA ALA A 34 -1.28 -4.95 -5.20
C ALA A 34 -1.99 -5.69 -6.33
N GLU A 35 -1.26 -6.02 -7.38
CA GLU A 35 -1.76 -6.84 -8.49
C GLU A 35 -1.25 -8.28 -8.35
N VAL A 36 -2.14 -9.24 -8.61
CA VAL A 36 -1.84 -10.67 -8.58
C VAL A 36 -1.54 -11.12 -10.01
N THR A 37 -0.26 -11.28 -10.35
CA THR A 37 0.15 -11.77 -11.67
C THR A 37 0.29 -13.29 -11.63
N PRO A 38 -0.42 -14.05 -12.47
CA PRO A 38 -0.23 -15.49 -12.54
C PRO A 38 1.21 -15.81 -12.96
N ASP A 39 1.84 -16.76 -12.27
CA ASP A 39 3.17 -17.22 -12.64
C ASP A 39 3.10 -18.60 -13.34
N THR A 40 4.20 -18.95 -14.01
CA THR A 40 4.32 -20.19 -14.78
C THR A 40 5.05 -21.29 -14.00
N THR A 41 5.22 -21.15 -12.68
CA THR A 41 6.00 -22.12 -11.88
C THR A 41 5.35 -23.50 -11.79
N LEU A 42 4.03 -23.57 -11.97
CA LEU A 42 3.25 -24.81 -12.07
C LEU A 42 3.26 -25.43 -13.49
N GLY A 43 3.98 -24.84 -14.44
CA GLY A 43 4.10 -25.36 -15.80
C GLY A 43 2.74 -25.42 -16.52
N ALA A 44 2.33 -26.61 -16.95
CA ALA A 44 1.03 -26.85 -17.61
C ALA A 44 -0.19 -26.64 -16.68
N GLU A 45 0.02 -26.62 -15.37
CA GLU A 45 -1.01 -26.42 -14.34
C GLU A 45 -0.99 -24.97 -13.80
N SER A 46 -0.53 -24.01 -14.60
CA SER A 46 -0.46 -22.59 -14.21
C SER A 46 -1.83 -22.04 -13.81
N SER A 47 -1.83 -21.14 -12.82
CA SER A 47 -3.03 -20.42 -12.39
C SER A 47 -3.34 -19.30 -13.38
N ARG A 48 -4.61 -19.00 -13.59
CA ARG A 48 -5.09 -17.90 -14.44
C ARG A 48 -5.91 -16.94 -13.60
N VAL A 49 -5.67 -15.64 -13.77
CA VAL A 49 -6.42 -14.58 -13.10
C VAL A 49 -7.14 -13.76 -14.16
N THR A 50 -8.46 -13.66 -14.04
CA THR A 50 -9.33 -12.82 -14.86
C THR A 50 -9.86 -11.69 -13.98
N PRO A 51 -9.29 -10.47 -14.06
CA PRO A 51 -9.76 -9.33 -13.28
C PRO A 51 -11.16 -8.87 -13.73
N ASP A 52 -11.88 -8.19 -12.84
CA ASP A 52 -13.21 -7.61 -13.09
C ASP A 52 -14.26 -8.62 -13.63
N ALA A 53 -14.18 -9.88 -13.19
CA ALA A 53 -15.17 -10.88 -13.52
C ALA A 53 -16.41 -10.77 -12.63
N GLN A 54 -17.59 -11.09 -13.16
CA GLN A 54 -18.84 -11.08 -12.40
C GLN A 54 -18.93 -12.35 -11.52
N VAL A 55 -18.57 -12.22 -10.24
CA VAL A 55 -18.58 -13.29 -9.26
C VAL A 55 -19.63 -13.00 -8.18
N ARG A 56 -20.60 -13.90 -8.01
CA ARG A 56 -21.66 -13.80 -6.99
C ARG A 56 -22.41 -12.46 -7.00
N GLY A 57 -22.57 -11.85 -8.18
CA GLY A 57 -23.29 -10.58 -8.37
C GLY A 57 -22.45 -9.31 -8.20
N GLY A 58 -21.13 -9.41 -8.01
CA GLY A 58 -20.21 -8.27 -7.96
C GLY A 58 -18.98 -8.46 -8.87
N LEU A 59 -18.22 -7.38 -9.10
CA LEU A 59 -16.92 -7.46 -9.79
C LEU A 59 -15.86 -7.96 -8.81
N ALA A 60 -15.14 -9.00 -9.18
CA ALA A 60 -14.02 -9.56 -8.42
C ALA A 60 -12.99 -10.19 -9.35
N ASP A 61 -11.80 -10.44 -8.82
CA ASP A 61 -10.78 -11.22 -9.54
C ASP A 61 -11.16 -12.70 -9.51
N LEU A 62 -11.39 -13.28 -10.69
CA LEU A 62 -11.68 -14.70 -10.85
C LEU A 62 -10.36 -15.46 -11.05
N ILE A 63 -10.07 -16.39 -10.13
CA ILE A 63 -8.89 -17.24 -10.16
C ILE A 63 -9.30 -18.64 -10.62
N GLU A 64 -8.68 -19.12 -11.70
CA GLU A 64 -8.95 -20.42 -12.32
C GLU A 64 -7.64 -21.21 -12.54
N GLY A 65 -7.75 -22.51 -12.83
CA GLY A 65 -6.58 -23.39 -13.04
C GLY A 65 -5.93 -23.83 -11.73
N GLY A 66 -4.60 -23.94 -11.73
CA GLY A 66 -3.83 -24.46 -10.59
C GLY A 66 -3.57 -25.97 -10.67
N ALA A 67 -2.89 -26.50 -9.66
CA ALA A 67 -2.52 -27.91 -9.56
C ALA A 67 -3.28 -28.60 -8.42
N GLU A 68 -3.92 -29.72 -8.73
CA GLU A 68 -4.58 -30.57 -7.74
C GLU A 68 -3.64 -31.70 -7.32
N ARG A 69 -3.47 -31.89 -6.01
CA ARG A 69 -2.69 -33.01 -5.45
C ARG A 69 -3.46 -33.58 -4.26
N GLY A 70 -4.19 -34.67 -4.50
CA GLY A 70 -5.06 -35.28 -3.51
C GLY A 70 -6.22 -34.35 -3.17
N ALA A 71 -6.39 -34.01 -1.90
CA ALA A 71 -7.44 -33.08 -1.45
C ALA A 71 -7.02 -31.59 -1.47
N ASN A 72 -5.83 -31.28 -2.00
CA ASN A 72 -5.25 -29.94 -1.95
C ASN A 72 -5.22 -29.29 -3.35
N LEU A 73 -5.59 -28.01 -3.41
CA LEU A 73 -5.50 -27.16 -4.59
C LEU A 73 -4.37 -26.13 -4.40
N PHE A 74 -3.43 -26.10 -5.35
CA PHE A 74 -2.30 -25.19 -5.34
C PHE A 74 -2.43 -24.15 -6.45
N HIS A 75 -2.22 -22.89 -6.08
CA HIS A 75 -2.09 -21.79 -7.01
C HIS A 75 -0.76 -21.08 -6.79
N SER A 76 -0.18 -20.53 -7.86
CA SER A 76 1.07 -19.77 -7.79
C SER A 76 0.93 -18.42 -8.47
N PHE A 77 1.37 -17.39 -7.76
CA PHE A 77 1.26 -16.01 -8.19
C PHE A 77 2.53 -15.24 -7.85
N THR A 78 2.91 -14.36 -8.78
CA THR A 78 3.86 -13.29 -8.50
C THR A 78 3.08 -12.05 -8.06
N LYS A 79 3.45 -11.51 -6.90
CA LYS A 79 2.87 -10.26 -6.41
C LYS A 79 3.66 -9.09 -6.97
N ASN A 80 3.01 -8.26 -7.78
CA ASN A 80 3.58 -6.99 -8.21
C ASN A 80 2.96 -5.85 -7.40
N PHE A 81 3.82 -4.98 -6.87
CA PHE A 81 3.41 -3.78 -6.15
C PHE A 81 3.69 -2.58 -7.05
N GLY A 82 2.64 -2.01 -7.63
CA GLY A 82 2.72 -0.81 -8.44
C GLY A 82 2.35 0.42 -7.64
N PHE A 83 3.13 1.49 -7.80
CA PHE A 83 2.68 2.83 -7.40
C PHE A 83 1.81 3.38 -8.51
N LYS A 84 0.49 3.48 -8.29
CA LYS A 84 -0.37 4.20 -9.23
C LYS A 84 -0.10 5.69 -9.03
N ALA A 85 0.55 6.32 -10.00
CA ALA A 85 0.71 7.76 -10.00
C ALA A 85 -0.70 8.41 -9.95
N PRO A 86 -0.90 9.46 -9.14
CA PRO A 86 -2.16 10.19 -9.17
C PRO A 86 -2.41 10.67 -10.60
N SER A 87 -3.51 10.22 -11.19
CA SER A 87 -4.00 10.77 -12.46
C SER A 87 -4.49 12.18 -12.20
N PHE A 88 -3.71 13.17 -12.64
CA PHE A 88 -4.09 14.59 -12.64
C PHE A 88 -5.22 14.87 -13.63
#